data_AF-A0A0M9DL40-F1
#
_entry.id   AF-A0A0M9DL40-F1
#
_cell.length_a   1.000
_cell.length_b   1.000
_cell.length_c   1.000
_cell.angle_alpha   90.00
_cell.angle_beta   90.00
_cell.angle_gamma   90.00
#
_symmetry.space_group_name_H-M   'P 1'
#
loop_
_entity.id
_entity.type
_entity.pdbx_description
1 polymer ?
#
loop_
_entity_poly.entity_id
_entity_poly.type
_entity_poly.pdbx_seq_one_letter_code
_entity_poly.pdbx_strand_id
1 'polypeptide(L)'
;MFKKLLNKKLLKNQKGLTLIELLAVIVILAIVAAIAVPAIGNIINKSKDRAILAEASNILSGAKIAYIDGSCGEDNNECDSDELQDFVDGITLGDNDQVTYDEDRNVWSISYGRFGELKTIELTTGSGNTTTTEADLNRALTSAGGKPSTTPDPDPTP
;
A
#
# COMPACT_ATOMS: atom_id res chain seq x y z
N MET A 1 21.94 -11.54 -63.55
CA MET A 1 22.76 -12.55 -62.84
C MET A 1 23.70 -11.87 -61.81
N PHE A 2 23.19 -11.08 -60.85
CA PHE A 2 24.03 -10.30 -59.92
C PHE A 2 23.43 -10.09 -58.51
N LYS A 3 22.53 -10.96 -58.04
CA LYS A 3 21.80 -10.75 -56.76
C LYS A 3 22.24 -11.67 -55.59
N LYS A 4 23.29 -12.48 -55.77
CA LYS A 4 23.72 -13.48 -54.76
C LYS A 4 25.02 -13.17 -53.99
N LEU A 5 25.66 -12.03 -54.23
CA LEU A 5 26.98 -11.71 -53.66
C LEU A 5 26.98 -10.71 -52.48
N LEU A 6 25.85 -10.07 -52.16
CA LEU A 6 25.82 -9.05 -51.09
C LEU A 6 25.54 -9.59 -49.68
N ASN A 7 24.95 -10.78 -49.53
CA ASN A 7 24.49 -11.28 -48.20
C ASN A 7 25.50 -12.15 -47.42
N LYS A 8 26.71 -12.42 -47.94
CA LYS A 8 27.71 -13.26 -47.24
C LYS A 8 28.71 -12.49 -46.36
N LYS A 9 28.78 -11.16 -46.46
CA LYS A 9 29.75 -10.34 -45.69
C LYS A 9 29.25 -9.88 -44.32
N LEU A 10 27.93 -9.76 -44.12
CA LEU A 10 27.36 -9.32 -42.84
C LEU A 10 27.37 -10.42 -41.75
N LEU A 11 27.39 -11.69 -42.14
CA LEU A 11 27.41 -12.84 -41.22
C LEU A 11 28.83 -13.23 -40.73
N LYS A 12 29.88 -12.57 -41.25
CA LYS A 12 31.29 -12.90 -40.94
C LYS A 12 31.97 -11.96 -39.93
N ASN A 13 31.23 -11.00 -39.37
CA ASN A 13 31.71 -10.10 -38.30
C ASN A 13 31.21 -10.51 -36.90
N GLN A 14 30.92 -11.79 -36.69
CA GLN A 14 30.74 -12.32 -35.34
C GLN A 14 32.11 -12.61 -34.73
N LYS A 15 32.84 -11.54 -34.38
CA LYS A 15 33.90 -11.65 -33.37
C LYS A 15 33.19 -12.04 -32.08
N GLY A 16 33.22 -13.34 -31.77
CA GLY A 16 32.42 -13.93 -30.72
C GLY A 16 32.80 -13.37 -29.35
N LEU A 17 31.77 -13.02 -28.58
CA LEU A 17 31.88 -12.87 -27.13
C LEU A 17 32.57 -14.11 -26.57
N THR A 18 33.61 -13.89 -25.78
CA THR A 18 34.28 -15.00 -25.09
C THR A 18 33.44 -15.43 -23.90
N LEU A 19 33.48 -16.72 -23.54
CA LEU A 19 32.73 -17.22 -22.37
C LEU A 19 33.14 -16.51 -21.07
N ILE A 20 34.40 -16.05 -20.99
CA ILE A 20 34.90 -15.34 -19.81
C ILE A 20 34.29 -13.94 -19.66
N GLU A 21 34.06 -13.22 -20.76
CA GLU A 21 33.37 -11.92 -20.74
C GLU A 21 31.93 -12.07 -20.28
N LEU A 22 31.24 -13.11 -20.76
CA LEU A 22 29.87 -13.40 -20.34
C LEU A 22 29.82 -13.83 -18.86
N LEU A 23 30.83 -14.60 -18.42
CA LEU A 23 30.96 -15.05 -17.03
C LEU A 23 31.19 -13.87 -16.07
N ALA A 24 32.03 -12.91 -16.43
CA ALA A 24 32.26 -11.72 -15.59
C ALA A 24 30.97 -10.91 -15.38
N VAL A 25 30.14 -10.77 -16.41
CA VAL A 25 28.87 -10.03 -16.33
C VAL A 25 27.87 -10.71 -15.40
N ILE A 26 27.68 -12.03 -15.51
CA ILE A 26 26.73 -12.75 -14.65
C ILE A 26 27.14 -12.70 -13.17
N VAL A 27 28.44 -12.70 -12.87
CA VAL A 27 28.95 -12.58 -11.49
C VAL A 27 28.59 -11.21 -10.91
N ILE A 28 28.80 -10.14 -11.68
CA ILE A 28 28.43 -8.79 -11.23
C ILE A 28 26.91 -8.68 -11.04
N LEU A 29 26.11 -9.20 -11.99
CA LEU A 29 24.65 -9.22 -11.87
C LEU A 29 24.18 -10.03 -10.65
N ALA A 30 24.84 -11.14 -10.32
CA ALA A 30 24.51 -11.94 -9.15
C ALA A 30 24.74 -11.17 -7.84
N ILE A 31 25.86 -10.44 -7.72
CA ILE A 31 26.16 -9.63 -6.53
C ILE A 31 25.15 -8.48 -6.40
N VAL A 32 24.85 -7.78 -7.49
CA VAL A 32 23.85 -6.70 -7.48
C VAL A 32 22.46 -7.24 -7.13
N ALA A 33 22.05 -8.36 -7.73
CA ALA A 33 20.76 -8.98 -7.47
C ALA A 33 20.60 -9.42 -6.00
N ALA A 34 21.66 -9.94 -5.38
CA ALA A 34 21.63 -10.39 -3.99
C ALA A 34 21.22 -9.29 -2.99
N ILE A 35 21.64 -8.04 -3.22
CA ILE A 35 21.28 -6.89 -2.38
C ILE A 35 19.99 -6.22 -2.86
N ALA A 36 19.80 -6.12 -4.18
CA ALA A 36 18.68 -5.41 -4.77
C ALA A 36 17.32 -6.10 -4.51
N VAL A 37 17.25 -7.44 -4.63
CA VAL A 37 16.00 -8.19 -4.47
C VAL A 37 15.35 -7.99 -3.08
N PRO A 38 16.04 -8.18 -1.94
CA PRO A 38 15.42 -7.95 -0.64
C PRO A 38 15.09 -6.47 -0.39
N ALA A 39 15.93 -5.55 -0.87
CA ALA A 39 15.70 -4.12 -0.71
C ALA A 39 14.44 -3.64 -1.46
N ILE A 40 14.29 -4.05 -2.72
CA ILE A 40 13.11 -3.73 -3.55
C ILE A 40 11.86 -4.37 -2.96
N GLY A 41 11.94 -5.62 -2.48
CA GLY A 41 10.81 -6.28 -1.81
C GLY A 41 10.29 -5.49 -0.62
N ASN A 42 11.17 -4.97 0.24
CA ASN A 42 10.78 -4.14 1.38
C ASN A 42 10.13 -2.81 0.94
N ILE A 43 10.66 -2.16 -0.10
CA ILE A 43 10.09 -0.92 -0.65
C ILE A 43 8.68 -1.16 -1.21
N ILE A 44 8.48 -2.26 -1.94
CA ILE A 44 7.18 -2.64 -2.48
C ILE A 44 6.19 -2.88 -1.35
N ASN A 45 6.57 -3.65 -0.32
CA ASN A 45 5.70 -3.92 0.82
C ASN A 45 5.30 -2.62 1.54
N LYS A 46 6.25 -1.72 1.82
CA LYS A 46 5.95 -0.41 2.40
C LYS A 46 5.02 0.44 1.54
N SER A 47 5.15 0.35 0.21
CA SER A 47 4.29 1.09 -0.72
C SER A 47 2.87 0.53 -0.72
N LYS A 48 2.73 -0.80 -0.68
CA LYS A 48 1.43 -1.48 -0.55
C LYS A 48 0.76 -1.16 0.79
N ASP A 49 1.50 -1.23 1.89
CA ASP A 49 0.98 -0.92 3.22
C ASP A 49 0.46 0.52 3.28
N ARG A 50 1.20 1.49 2.73
CA ARG A 50 0.75 2.89 2.61
C ARG A 50 -0.52 3.04 1.78
N ALA A 51 -0.63 2.31 0.67
CA ALA A 51 -1.82 2.35 -0.17
C ALA A 51 -3.05 1.84 0.61
N ILE A 52 -2.91 0.72 1.32
CA ILE A 52 -3.98 0.15 2.16
C ILE A 52 -4.42 1.14 3.25
N LEU A 53 -3.47 1.79 3.94
CA LEU A 53 -3.81 2.80 4.96
C LEU A 53 -4.50 4.03 4.35
N ALA A 54 -4.07 4.47 3.16
CA ALA A 54 -4.67 5.60 2.47
C ALA A 54 -6.10 5.28 2.00
N GLU A 55 -6.33 4.08 1.47
CA GLU A 55 -7.66 3.58 1.13
C GLU A 55 -8.56 3.55 2.38
N ALA A 56 -8.09 2.98 3.48
CA ALA A 56 -8.83 2.98 4.75
C ALA A 56 -9.18 4.40 5.24
N SER A 57 -8.27 5.37 5.06
CA SER A 57 -8.54 6.78 5.38
C SER A 57 -9.62 7.39 4.49
N ASN A 58 -9.61 7.05 3.19
CA ASN A 58 -10.63 7.47 2.24
C ASN A 58 -11.99 6.83 2.59
N ILE A 59 -12.01 5.54 2.93
CA ILE A 59 -13.22 4.84 3.37
C ILE A 59 -13.81 5.51 4.61
N LEU A 60 -12.97 5.78 5.61
CA LEU A 60 -13.40 6.47 6.82
C LEU A 60 -13.97 7.87 6.53
N SER A 61 -13.38 8.59 5.58
CA SER A 61 -13.88 9.91 5.16
C SER A 61 -15.23 9.81 4.46
N GLY A 62 -15.40 8.81 3.58
CA GLY A 62 -16.67 8.49 2.93
C GLY A 62 -17.75 8.11 3.94
N ALA A 63 -17.41 7.25 4.91
CA ALA A 63 -18.31 6.85 5.99
C ALA A 63 -18.80 8.02 6.83
N LYS A 64 -17.93 8.99 7.14
CA LYS A 64 -18.34 10.21 7.85
C LYS A 64 -19.35 11.03 7.05
N ILE A 65 -19.21 11.08 5.73
CA ILE A 65 -20.17 11.76 4.85
C ILE A 65 -21.49 10.98 4.82
N ALA A 66 -21.43 9.66 4.62
CA ALA A 66 -22.59 8.77 4.62
C ALA A 66 -23.39 8.85 5.94
N TYR A 67 -22.68 8.91 7.06
CA TYR A 67 -23.27 9.05 8.38
C TYR A 67 -24.02 10.38 8.55
N ILE A 68 -23.41 11.49 8.10
CA ILE A 68 -24.05 12.82 8.14
C ILE A 68 -25.28 12.86 7.21
N ASP A 69 -25.23 12.15 6.10
CA ASP A 69 -26.33 12.03 5.13
C ASP A 69 -27.48 11.13 5.66
N GLY A 70 -27.23 10.35 6.72
CA GLY A 70 -28.19 9.39 7.27
C GLY A 70 -28.31 8.12 6.42
N SER A 71 -27.31 7.85 5.58
CA SER A 71 -27.26 6.68 4.69
C SER A 71 -26.64 5.45 5.34
N CYS A 72 -26.12 5.56 6.57
CA CYS A 72 -25.60 4.43 7.35
C CYS A 72 -26.70 3.77 8.18
N GLY A 73 -26.60 2.45 8.37
CA GLY A 73 -27.56 1.65 9.11
C GLY A 73 -27.92 2.20 10.50
N GLU A 74 -29.21 2.13 10.83
CA GLU A 74 -29.75 2.60 12.12
C GLU A 74 -29.26 1.73 13.31
N ASP A 75 -28.85 0.49 13.06
CA ASP A 75 -28.35 -0.43 14.08
C ASP A 75 -26.85 -0.20 14.32
N ASN A 76 -26.52 0.45 15.44
CA ASN A 76 -25.15 0.69 15.95
C ASN A 76 -24.29 1.70 15.18
N ASN A 77 -24.90 2.60 14.39
CA ASN A 77 -24.17 3.65 13.64
C ASN A 77 -23.07 3.05 12.76
N GLU A 78 -23.42 2.00 12.04
CA GLU A 78 -22.54 1.24 11.19
C GLU A 78 -22.83 1.56 9.74
N CYS A 79 -21.78 1.90 8.98
CA CYS A 79 -21.82 2.07 7.54
C CYS A 79 -21.21 0.82 6.92
N ASP A 80 -22.02 -0.01 6.26
CA ASP A 80 -21.57 -1.27 5.64
C ASP A 80 -20.99 -1.06 4.23
N SER A 81 -20.51 -2.14 3.61
CA SER A 81 -19.89 -2.07 2.27
C SER A 81 -20.85 -1.58 1.17
N ASP A 82 -22.14 -1.92 1.27
CA ASP A 82 -23.14 -1.57 0.26
C ASP A 82 -23.50 -0.08 0.37
N GLU A 83 -23.58 0.45 1.59
CA GLU A 83 -23.81 1.86 1.85
C GLU A 83 -22.59 2.70 1.46
N LEU A 84 -21.39 2.22 1.77
CA LEU A 84 -20.14 2.96 1.54
C LEU A 84 -19.76 3.08 0.06
N GLN A 85 -20.22 2.17 -0.81
CA GLN A 85 -19.83 2.15 -2.22
C GLN A 85 -20.19 3.45 -2.97
N ASP A 86 -21.23 4.16 -2.54
CA ASP A 86 -21.68 5.41 -3.14
C ASP A 86 -20.86 6.63 -2.66
N PHE A 87 -20.05 6.45 -1.61
CA PHE A 87 -19.25 7.50 -0.97
C PHE A 87 -17.74 7.31 -1.14
N VAL A 88 -17.31 6.17 -1.71
CA VAL A 88 -15.89 5.86 -1.94
C VAL A 88 -15.62 5.49 -3.39
N ASP A 89 -14.68 6.21 -4.02
CA ASP A 89 -14.34 5.98 -5.43
C ASP A 89 -13.11 5.09 -5.59
N GLY A 90 -13.22 4.08 -6.46
CA GLY A 90 -12.09 3.27 -6.92
C GLY A 90 -11.52 2.30 -5.87
N ILE A 91 -12.27 2.01 -4.82
CA ILE A 91 -11.91 1.06 -3.77
C ILE A 91 -12.91 -0.11 -3.81
N THR A 92 -12.40 -1.33 -3.89
CA THR A 92 -13.22 -2.54 -3.75
C THR A 92 -13.36 -2.90 -2.28
N LEU A 93 -14.59 -2.79 -1.75
CA LEU A 93 -14.96 -3.23 -0.42
C LEU A 93 -15.40 -4.70 -0.46
N GLY A 94 -15.04 -5.46 0.56
CA GLY A 94 -15.57 -6.80 0.79
C GLY A 94 -16.76 -6.78 1.77
N ASP A 95 -17.50 -7.88 1.81
CA ASP A 95 -18.75 -8.02 2.59
C ASP A 95 -18.63 -7.77 4.11
N ASN A 96 -17.41 -7.71 4.68
CA ASN A 96 -17.17 -7.44 6.10
C ASN A 96 -16.42 -6.11 6.33
N ASP A 97 -16.28 -5.30 5.28
CA ASP A 97 -15.69 -3.98 5.35
C ASP A 97 -16.78 -3.00 5.78
N GLN A 98 -16.54 -2.34 6.90
CA GLN A 98 -17.54 -1.49 7.55
C GLN A 98 -16.85 -0.43 8.40
N VAL A 99 -17.56 0.66 8.64
CA VAL A 99 -17.12 1.71 9.56
C VAL A 99 -18.19 1.90 10.63
N THR A 100 -17.77 1.89 11.89
CA THR A 100 -18.67 2.04 13.03
C THR A 100 -18.31 3.31 13.80
N TYR A 101 -19.33 4.07 14.19
CA TYR A 101 -19.19 5.24 15.05
C TYR A 101 -19.75 4.98 16.45
N ASP A 102 -18.87 5.01 17.44
CA ASP A 102 -19.23 4.91 18.85
C ASP A 102 -19.54 6.31 19.40
N GLU A 103 -20.82 6.62 19.60
CA GLU A 103 -21.28 7.92 20.11
C GLU A 103 -20.84 8.19 21.55
N ASP A 104 -20.83 7.17 22.40
CA ASP A 104 -20.48 7.31 23.83
C ASP A 104 -19.02 7.72 24.00
N ARG A 105 -18.15 7.16 23.16
CA ARG A 105 -16.71 7.42 23.19
C ARG A 105 -16.27 8.48 22.19
N ASN A 106 -17.15 8.88 21.27
CA ASN A 106 -16.83 9.74 20.13
C ASN A 106 -15.63 9.18 19.32
N VAL A 107 -15.68 7.88 19.00
CA VAL A 107 -14.59 7.17 18.32
C VAL A 107 -15.11 6.50 17.05
N TRP A 108 -14.41 6.75 15.95
CA TRP A 108 -14.60 6.03 14.69
C TRP A 108 -13.69 4.80 14.65
N SER A 109 -14.26 3.67 14.24
CA SER A 109 -13.52 2.42 13.99
C SER A 109 -13.81 1.91 12.59
N ILE A 110 -12.80 1.37 11.93
CA ILE A 110 -12.91 0.80 10.60
C ILE A 110 -12.52 -0.67 10.63
N SER A 111 -13.37 -1.52 10.08
CA SER A 111 -13.08 -2.89 9.69
C SER A 111 -12.73 -2.90 8.21
N TYR A 112 -11.53 -3.34 7.86
CA TYR A 112 -11.09 -3.45 6.47
C TYR A 112 -10.28 -4.73 6.28
N GLY A 113 -10.76 -5.64 5.45
CA GLY A 113 -10.17 -6.96 5.23
C GLY A 113 -8.73 -6.90 4.72
N ARG A 114 -8.38 -5.85 3.96
CA ARG A 114 -7.02 -5.66 3.43
C ARG A 114 -6.00 -5.28 4.49
N PHE A 115 -6.40 -4.97 5.73
CA PHE A 115 -5.43 -4.85 6.83
C PHE A 115 -4.68 -6.17 7.10
N GLY A 116 -5.27 -7.32 6.79
CA GLY A 116 -4.57 -8.62 6.87
C GLY A 116 -3.40 -8.76 5.88
N GLU A 117 -3.32 -7.90 4.87
CA GLU A 117 -2.23 -7.89 3.89
C GLU A 117 -1.00 -7.11 4.36
N LEU A 118 -1.13 -6.30 5.41
CA LEU A 118 -0.04 -5.46 5.94
C LEU A 118 1.17 -6.32 6.33
N LYS A 119 2.37 -5.91 5.91
CA LYS A 119 3.62 -6.65 6.18
C LYS A 119 4.63 -5.92 7.03
N THR A 120 4.63 -4.59 7.00
CA THR A 120 5.64 -3.74 7.65
C THR A 120 5.06 -2.82 8.72
N ILE A 121 3.73 -2.73 8.79
CA ILE A 121 3.01 -1.87 9.74
C ILE A 121 2.12 -2.75 10.59
N GLU A 122 2.26 -2.61 11.91
CA GLU A 122 1.34 -3.20 12.87
C GLU A 122 0.33 -2.14 13.28
N LEU A 123 -0.94 -2.44 13.05
CA LEU A 123 -2.05 -1.64 13.58
C LEU A 123 -2.39 -2.19 14.97
N THR A 124 -2.71 -1.29 15.90
CA THR A 124 -3.41 -1.71 17.11
C THR A 124 -4.81 -2.11 16.67
N THR A 125 -5.07 -3.41 16.58
CA THR A 125 -6.34 -3.94 16.11
C THR A 125 -7.12 -4.59 17.23
N GLY A 126 -8.46 -4.42 17.19
CA GLY A 126 -9.38 -5.30 17.89
C GLY A 126 -9.47 -6.68 17.23
N SER A 127 -10.39 -7.53 17.71
CA SER A 127 -10.63 -8.91 17.27
C SER A 127 -10.32 -9.15 15.78
N GLY A 128 -9.34 -10.03 15.48
CA GLY A 128 -9.10 -10.55 14.13
C GLY A 128 -8.11 -9.81 13.23
N ASN A 129 -7.40 -8.77 13.69
CA ASN A 129 -6.45 -7.95 12.89
C ASN A 129 -7.06 -7.17 11.72
N THR A 130 -8.39 -7.07 11.65
CA THR A 130 -9.10 -6.35 10.57
C THR A 130 -9.77 -5.07 11.04
N THR A 131 -9.81 -4.79 12.35
CA THR A 131 -10.48 -3.60 12.89
C THR A 131 -9.50 -2.70 13.61
N THR A 132 -9.47 -1.41 13.28
CA THR A 132 -8.62 -0.42 13.97
C THR A 132 -9.39 0.89 14.20
N THR A 133 -8.95 1.68 15.17
CA THR A 133 -9.55 3.00 15.43
C THR A 133 -8.98 4.05 14.48
N GLU A 134 -9.74 5.12 14.23
CA GLU A 134 -9.24 6.27 13.46
C GLU A 134 -7.94 6.83 14.03
N ALA A 135 -7.83 6.89 15.37
CA ALA A 135 -6.63 7.39 16.03
C ALA A 135 -5.41 6.51 15.71
N ASP A 136 -5.58 5.19 15.72
CA ASP A 136 -4.51 4.24 15.42
C ASP A 136 -4.13 4.28 13.93
N LEU A 137 -5.14 4.34 13.04
CA LEU A 137 -4.96 4.51 11.61
C LEU A 137 -4.20 5.80 11.28
N ASN A 138 -4.56 6.92 11.89
CA ASN A 138 -3.89 8.21 11.70
C ASN A 138 -2.44 8.19 12.21
N ARG A 139 -2.17 7.50 13.33
CA ARG A 139 -0.79 7.29 13.80
C ARG A 139 0.01 6.42 12.83
N ALA A 140 -0.60 5.37 12.28
CA ALA A 140 0.03 4.50 11.29
C ALA A 140 0.30 5.24 9.96
N LEU A 141 -0.61 6.08 9.49
CA LEU A 141 -0.41 6.94 8.32
C LEU A 141 0.73 7.93 8.52
N THR A 142 0.80 8.53 9.71
CA THR A 142 1.86 9.49 10.05
C THR A 142 3.23 8.82 10.17
N SER A 143 3.30 7.63 10.78
CA SER A 143 4.54 6.87 10.90
C SER A 143 4.96 6.28 9.55
N ALA A 144 3.99 5.83 8.74
CA ALA A 144 4.22 5.35 7.38
C ALA A 144 4.74 6.48 6.50
N GLY A 145 4.12 7.66 6.50
CA GLY A 145 4.52 8.84 5.72
C GLY A 145 5.98 9.25 5.88
N GLY A 146 6.61 8.85 6.99
CA GLY A 146 7.86 9.40 7.44
C GLY A 146 7.54 10.62 8.30
N LYS A 147 7.98 10.58 9.55
CA LYS A 147 7.83 11.68 10.52
C LYS A 147 8.14 13.01 9.83
N PRO A 148 7.22 13.97 9.68
CA PRO A 148 7.67 15.33 9.43
C PRO A 148 8.55 15.68 10.63
N SER A 149 9.77 16.14 10.36
CA SER A 149 10.76 16.54 11.36
C SER A 149 10.35 17.80 12.14
N THR A 150 9.05 18.05 12.32
CA THR A 150 8.48 19.26 12.89
C THR A 150 7.13 18.96 13.54
N THR A 151 7.09 18.10 14.55
CA THR A 151 6.19 18.40 15.68
C THR A 151 7.03 19.24 16.63
N PRO A 152 6.78 20.56 16.76
CA PRO A 152 7.34 21.32 17.86
C PRO A 152 6.95 20.59 19.15
N ASP A 153 7.92 20.35 20.03
CA ASP A 153 7.63 19.88 21.38
C ASP A 153 6.57 20.80 21.99
N PRO A 154 5.57 20.28 22.73
CA PRO A 154 4.67 21.14 23.47
C PRO A 154 5.52 21.98 24.42
N ASP A 155 5.57 23.28 24.13
CA ASP A 155 6.19 24.30 24.96
C ASP A 155 5.72 24.08 26.41
N PRO A 156 6.62 23.94 27.40
CA PRO A 156 6.20 23.83 28.78
C PRO A 156 5.32 25.04 29.11
N THR A 157 4.04 24.78 29.38
CA THR A 157 3.06 25.77 29.82
C THR A 157 3.60 26.63 30.96
N PRO A 158 3.15 27.90 31.04
CA PRO A 158 3.84 29.00 31.73
C PRO A 158 4.06 28.80 33.24
#